data_AF-A0A5S4FIL7-F1
#
_entry.id   AF-A0A5S4FIL7-F1
#
_cell.length_a   1.000
_cell.length_b   1.000
_cell.length_c   1.000
_cell.angle_alpha   90.00
_cell.angle_beta   90.00
_cell.angle_gamma   90.00
#
_symmetry.space_group_name_H-M   'P 1'
#
loop_
_entity.id
_entity.type
_entity.pdbx_description
1 polymer ?
#
loop_
_entity_poly.entity_id
_entity_poly.type
_entity_poly.pdbx_seq_one_letter_code
_entity_poly.pdbx_strand_id
1 'polypeptide(L)'
;MSHHPHAILYYGFNLSSGIAWEIEEASDCGDPVLSWMRTGGTTDEHEPDRYDAEADDERDADDEDNTEDDFITQAKARLVALAPARYADADPDTVLRDHYGVTLSHYAYYDDRTYYLAAHVIETDGDDDPLLINARELVQRPEAERWDDKLRAVLDVLEITPKQALPSWIQHSYIAG
;
A
#
# COMPACT_ATOMS: atom_id res chain seq x y z
N MET A 1 -18.39 -20.95 -4.27
CA MET A 1 -17.70 -20.49 -3.06
C MET A 1 -18.48 -19.30 -2.53
N SER A 2 -18.74 -19.23 -1.24
CA SER A 2 -19.34 -18.03 -0.66
C SER A 2 -18.24 -16.98 -0.56
N HIS A 3 -18.45 -15.79 -1.13
CA HIS A 3 -17.51 -14.70 -0.96
C HIS A 3 -17.92 -13.94 0.31
N HIS A 4 -17.19 -14.16 1.39
CA HIS A 4 -17.43 -13.48 2.66
C HIS A 4 -16.76 -12.11 2.63
N PRO A 5 -17.44 -11.05 3.14
CA PRO A 5 -16.84 -9.72 3.17
C PRO A 5 -15.69 -9.69 4.18
N HIS A 6 -14.50 -9.32 3.72
CA HIS A 6 -13.38 -9.03 4.59
C HIS A 6 -13.53 -7.59 5.10
N ALA A 7 -13.31 -7.39 6.39
CA ALA A 7 -13.32 -6.07 6.99
C ALA A 7 -11.99 -5.78 7.67
N ILE A 8 -11.49 -4.58 7.45
CA ILE A 8 -10.22 -4.15 8.00
C ILE A 8 -10.36 -2.75 8.60
N LEU A 9 -9.75 -2.57 9.76
CA LEU A 9 -9.68 -1.31 10.48
C LEU A 9 -8.21 -0.90 10.67
N TYR A 10 -7.83 0.24 10.11
CA TYR A 10 -6.46 0.77 10.15
C TYR A 10 -6.40 2.01 11.03
N TYR A 11 -5.30 2.18 11.77
CA TYR A 11 -4.93 3.51 12.29
C TYR A 11 -3.81 4.09 11.43
N GLY A 12 -4.12 5.11 10.64
CA GLY A 12 -3.17 5.60 9.64
C GLY A 12 -3.65 6.75 8.77
N PHE A 13 -2.99 6.86 7.62
CA PHE A 13 -3.33 7.79 6.54
C PHE A 13 -3.83 7.01 5.33
N ASN A 14 -4.89 7.51 4.72
CA ASN A 14 -5.25 7.15 3.37
C ASN A 14 -4.32 7.91 2.40
N LEU A 15 -3.58 7.19 1.57
CA LEU A 15 -2.68 7.77 0.56
C LEU A 15 -3.30 7.78 -0.85
N SER A 16 -4.31 6.95 -1.10
CA SER A 16 -5.05 6.93 -2.36
C SER A 16 -6.44 6.35 -2.13
N SER A 17 -7.46 6.94 -2.73
CA SER A 17 -8.84 6.47 -2.70
C SER A 17 -9.29 6.11 -4.12
N GLY A 18 -9.20 4.82 -4.47
CA GLY A 18 -9.53 4.33 -5.80
C GLY A 18 -8.59 4.91 -6.86
N ILE A 19 -9.10 5.79 -7.72
CA ILE A 19 -8.31 6.38 -8.82
C ILE A 19 -7.56 7.67 -8.45
N ALA A 20 -7.75 8.21 -7.24
CA ALA A 20 -7.22 9.52 -6.86
C ALA A 20 -6.25 9.44 -5.68
N TRP A 21 -5.10 10.08 -5.82
CA TRP A 21 -4.12 10.22 -4.75
C TRP A 21 -4.57 11.23 -3.69
N GLU A 22 -4.40 10.83 -2.43
CA GLU A 22 -4.75 11.60 -1.23
C GLU A 22 -3.51 12.28 -0.60
N ILE A 23 -2.56 12.64 -1.46
CA ILE A 23 -1.32 13.34 -1.12
C ILE A 23 -1.22 14.65 -1.89
N GLU A 24 -0.44 15.60 -1.39
CA GLU A 24 -0.20 16.90 -2.05
C GLU A 24 0.74 16.76 -3.25
N GLU A 25 1.64 15.77 -3.23
CA GLU A 25 2.62 15.50 -4.28
C GLU A 25 2.01 14.70 -5.45
N ALA A 26 0.80 15.06 -5.87
CA ALA A 26 0.14 14.52 -7.05
C ALA A 26 0.20 15.52 -8.22
N SER A 27 0.42 15.04 -9.43
CA SER A 27 0.44 15.85 -10.65
C SER A 27 -0.97 16.32 -11.02
N ASP A 28 -1.08 17.21 -12.02
CA ASP A 28 -2.38 17.62 -12.58
C ASP A 28 -3.15 16.44 -13.21
N CYS A 29 -2.45 15.36 -13.56
CA CYS A 29 -3.04 14.11 -14.05
C CYS A 29 -3.41 13.13 -12.92
N GLY A 30 -3.05 13.45 -11.68
CA GLY A 30 -3.30 12.64 -10.50
C GLY A 30 -2.13 11.74 -10.08
N ASP A 31 -1.06 11.62 -10.86
CA ASP A 31 0.06 10.70 -10.56
C ASP A 31 0.98 11.22 -9.44
N PRO A 32 1.56 10.37 -8.59
CA PRO A 32 2.49 10.78 -7.55
C PRO A 32 3.81 11.27 -8.16
N VAL A 33 4.27 12.45 -7.73
CA VAL A 33 5.48 13.12 -8.21
C VAL A 33 6.50 13.21 -7.08
N LEU A 34 7.01 12.05 -6.66
CA LEU A 34 7.94 11.93 -5.54
C LEU A 34 9.39 11.86 -6.06
N SER A 35 10.33 12.53 -5.38
CA SER A 35 11.70 12.69 -5.89
C SER A 35 12.47 11.37 -6.04
N TRP A 36 12.09 10.37 -5.23
CA TRP A 36 12.66 9.03 -5.24
C TRP A 36 11.92 8.06 -6.16
N MET A 37 10.70 8.41 -6.59
CA MET A 37 9.89 7.55 -7.43
C MET A 37 10.37 7.64 -8.88
N ARG A 38 10.71 6.50 -9.46
CA ARG A 38 11.10 6.41 -10.86
C ARG A 38 9.84 6.53 -11.70
N THR A 39 9.66 7.71 -12.30
CA THR A 39 8.68 7.90 -13.37
C THR A 39 9.19 7.19 -14.62
N GLY A 40 8.82 5.93 -14.83
CA GLY A 40 9.17 5.22 -16.06
C GLY A 40 9.28 3.71 -15.89
N GLY A 41 8.29 3.02 -16.46
CA GLY A 41 8.26 1.57 -16.56
C GLY A 41 7.22 1.03 -17.54
N THR A 42 6.14 1.76 -17.85
CA THR A 42 5.27 1.42 -18.98
C THR A 42 5.66 2.22 -20.23
N THR A 43 6.95 2.34 -20.51
CA THR A 43 7.32 2.25 -21.91
C THR A 43 7.05 0.79 -22.27
N ASP A 44 5.79 0.52 -22.61
CA ASP A 44 5.46 -0.38 -23.70
C ASP A 44 6.14 0.21 -24.96
N GLU A 45 7.47 0.24 -24.95
CA GLU A 45 8.27 -0.06 -26.12
C GLU A 45 7.95 -1.52 -26.41
N HIS A 46 6.72 -1.75 -26.86
CA HIS A 46 6.41 -2.72 -27.87
C HIS A 46 7.42 -2.40 -28.96
N GLU A 47 8.64 -2.96 -28.87
CA GLU A 47 9.43 -3.21 -30.06
C GLU A 47 8.42 -3.90 -30.97
N PRO A 48 8.02 -3.29 -32.10
CA PRO A 48 7.19 -3.99 -33.06
C PRO A 48 8.11 -5.05 -33.67
N ASP A 49 8.34 -6.13 -32.93
CA ASP A 49 8.97 -7.32 -33.43
C ASP A 49 7.98 -7.88 -34.44
N ARG A 50 8.32 -7.60 -35.69
CA ARG A 50 8.38 -8.61 -36.74
C ARG A 50 7.40 -9.75 -36.48
N TYR A 51 6.22 -9.59 -37.07
CA TYR A 51 5.33 -10.70 -37.38
C TYR A 51 6.10 -11.76 -38.18
N ASP A 52 6.81 -12.66 -37.49
CA ASP A 52 7.10 -13.98 -38.00
C ASP A 52 5.85 -14.81 -37.70
N ALA A 53 5.00 -14.87 -38.71
CA ALA A 53 3.85 -15.73 -38.74
C ALA A 53 4.27 -17.18 -38.43
N GLU A 54 3.47 -17.83 -37.59
CA GLU A 54 3.45 -19.28 -37.36
C GLU A 54 4.24 -19.80 -36.17
N ALA A 55 3.77 -19.46 -34.97
CA ALA A 55 3.84 -20.39 -33.83
C ALA A 55 2.50 -20.35 -33.08
N ASP A 56 1.74 -21.43 -33.25
CA ASP A 56 0.48 -21.78 -32.59
C ASP A 56 0.80 -22.22 -31.15
N ASP A 57 1.19 -21.25 -30.32
CA ASP A 57 1.58 -21.45 -28.91
C ASP A 57 0.49 -20.81 -28.05
N GLU A 58 -0.37 -21.64 -27.47
CA GLU A 58 -1.40 -21.29 -26.48
C GLU A 58 -0.74 -20.75 -25.20
N ARG A 59 -0.06 -19.60 -25.29
CA ARG A 59 0.52 -18.92 -24.14
C ARG A 59 -0.62 -18.41 -23.28
N ASP A 60 -0.74 -19.02 -22.11
CA ASP A 60 -1.53 -18.55 -20.98
C ASP A 60 -1.26 -17.04 -20.78
N ALA A 61 -2.20 -16.22 -21.25
CA ALA A 61 -2.10 -14.76 -21.29
C ALA A 61 -2.47 -14.14 -19.93
N ASP A 62 -1.95 -14.71 -18.85
CA ASP A 62 -2.14 -14.25 -17.47
C ASP A 62 -0.93 -13.43 -16.97
N ASP A 63 -0.14 -12.86 -17.89
CA ASP A 63 0.80 -11.76 -17.57
C ASP A 63 -0.03 -10.45 -17.48
N GLU A 64 -0.93 -10.39 -16.49
CA GLU A 64 -1.50 -9.12 -16.03
C GLU A 64 -0.35 -8.27 -15.49
N ASP A 65 0.06 -7.32 -16.31
CA ASP A 65 1.10 -6.34 -16.09
C ASP A 65 0.93 -5.65 -14.72
N ASN A 66 1.69 -6.17 -13.73
CA ASN A 66 1.71 -5.79 -12.31
C ASN A 66 2.36 -4.40 -12.09
N THR A 67 1.94 -3.42 -12.89
CA THR A 67 2.28 -2.00 -12.76
C THR A 67 1.73 -1.40 -11.45
N GLU A 68 0.77 -2.08 -10.83
CA GLU A 68 0.14 -1.68 -9.56
C GLU A 68 1.05 -1.86 -8.34
N ASP A 69 2.04 -2.75 -8.41
CA ASP A 69 3.03 -2.91 -7.35
C ASP A 69 4.12 -1.83 -7.31
N ASP A 70 4.17 -0.91 -8.28
CA ASP A 70 5.32 -0.01 -8.43
C ASP A 70 5.45 0.98 -7.26
N PHE A 71 4.36 1.62 -6.83
CA PHE A 71 4.43 2.55 -5.70
C PHE A 71 4.81 1.86 -4.38
N ILE A 72 4.09 0.80 -4.00
CA ILE A 72 4.37 0.09 -2.74
C ILE A 72 5.78 -0.47 -2.75
N THR A 73 6.19 -1.10 -3.85
CA THR A 73 7.52 -1.69 -3.98
C THR A 73 8.60 -0.62 -3.87
N GLN A 74 8.46 0.51 -4.59
CA GLN A 74 9.43 1.59 -4.52
C GLN A 74 9.46 2.27 -3.15
N ALA A 75 8.30 2.50 -2.51
CA ALA A 75 8.20 3.07 -1.17
C ALA A 75 8.84 2.16 -0.11
N LYS A 76 8.56 0.85 -0.15
CA LYS A 76 9.20 -0.15 0.71
C LYS A 76 10.72 -0.18 0.47
N ALA A 77 11.15 -0.21 -0.78
CA ALA A 77 12.57 -0.19 -1.13
C ALA A 77 13.27 1.08 -0.61
N ARG A 78 12.62 2.24 -0.70
CA ARG A 78 13.12 3.51 -0.17
C ARG A 78 13.32 3.45 1.34
N LEU A 79 12.34 2.92 2.08
CA LEU A 79 12.40 2.74 3.54
C LEU A 79 13.49 1.74 3.96
N VAL A 80 13.60 0.62 3.25
CA VAL A 80 14.63 -0.39 3.51
C VAL A 80 16.04 0.17 3.27
N ALA A 81 16.25 0.92 2.19
CA ALA A 81 17.54 1.52 1.86
C ALA A 81 18.05 2.50 2.93
N LEU A 82 17.15 3.06 3.75
CA LEU A 82 17.47 3.97 4.85
C LEU A 82 17.49 3.29 6.22
N ALA A 83 17.10 2.03 6.30
CA ALA A 83 17.07 1.29 7.55
C ALA A 83 18.51 0.94 8.04
N PRO A 84 18.71 0.73 9.35
CA PRO A 84 19.98 0.30 9.90
C PRO A 84 20.45 -1.03 9.30
N ALA A 85 21.77 -1.20 9.14
CA ALA A 85 22.39 -2.39 8.53
C ALA A 85 21.99 -3.75 9.15
N ARG A 86 21.47 -3.77 10.39
CA ARG A 86 20.93 -4.99 11.01
C ARG A 86 19.73 -5.60 10.26
N TYR A 87 19.12 -4.83 9.36
CA TYR A 87 18.00 -5.23 8.51
C TYR A 87 18.41 -5.55 7.06
N ALA A 88 19.70 -5.63 6.74
CA ALA A 88 20.16 -5.79 5.35
C ALA A 88 19.60 -7.04 4.64
N ASP A 89 19.35 -8.11 5.41
CA ASP A 89 18.81 -9.38 4.91
C ASP A 89 17.34 -9.61 5.30
N ALA A 90 16.70 -8.63 5.94
CA ALA A 90 15.31 -8.74 6.37
C ALA A 90 14.36 -8.46 5.19
N ASP A 91 13.22 -9.15 5.16
CA ASP A 91 12.17 -8.81 4.20
C ASP A 91 11.64 -7.39 4.48
N PRO A 92 11.19 -6.65 3.44
CA PRO A 92 10.76 -5.27 3.60
C PRO A 92 9.66 -5.07 4.65
N ASP A 93 8.70 -5.99 4.75
CA ASP A 93 7.59 -5.88 5.70
C ASP A 93 8.06 -6.03 7.15
N THR A 94 9.02 -6.93 7.40
CA THR A 94 9.73 -7.02 8.68
C THR A 94 10.47 -5.73 8.98
N VAL A 95 11.13 -5.09 8.01
CA VAL A 95 11.79 -3.78 8.24
C VAL A 95 10.77 -2.71 8.61
N LEU A 96 9.68 -2.58 7.85
CA LEU A 96 8.62 -1.60 8.11
C LEU A 96 8.02 -1.80 9.51
N ARG A 97 7.68 -3.03 9.87
CA ARG A 97 7.07 -3.35 11.16
C ARG A 97 8.07 -3.17 12.31
N ASP A 98 9.26 -3.74 12.22
CA ASP A 98 10.17 -3.83 13.36
C ASP A 98 11.04 -2.57 13.53
N HIS A 99 11.38 -1.88 12.44
CA HIS A 99 12.15 -0.64 12.51
C HIS A 99 11.26 0.58 12.63
N TYR A 100 10.29 0.72 11.72
CA TYR A 100 9.47 1.93 11.61
C TYR A 100 8.17 1.82 12.43
N GLY A 101 7.72 0.61 12.78
CA GLY A 101 6.48 0.42 13.51
C GLY A 101 5.24 0.71 12.67
N VAL A 102 5.32 0.48 11.36
CA VAL A 102 4.24 0.72 10.41
C VAL A 102 4.11 -0.45 9.43
N THR A 103 3.01 -0.45 8.68
CA THR A 103 2.73 -1.31 7.54
C THR A 103 2.29 -0.41 6.39
N LEU A 104 2.72 -0.76 5.17
CA LEU A 104 2.29 -0.12 3.93
C LEU A 104 1.63 -1.19 3.06
N SER A 105 0.35 -1.03 2.80
CA SER A 105 -0.46 -2.03 2.12
C SER A 105 -1.41 -1.39 1.12
N HIS A 106 -1.80 -2.18 0.14
CA HIS A 106 -2.85 -1.89 -0.84
C HIS A 106 -4.00 -2.84 -0.57
N TYR A 107 -5.21 -2.30 -0.61
CA TYR A 107 -6.42 -3.09 -0.51
C TYR A 107 -7.35 -2.62 -1.62
N ALA A 108 -7.38 -3.39 -2.70
CA ALA A 108 -8.24 -3.13 -3.84
C ALA A 108 -9.08 -4.34 -4.21
N TYR A 109 -10.18 -4.06 -4.87
CA TYR A 109 -10.90 -5.01 -5.70
C TYR A 109 -10.68 -4.59 -7.16
N TYR A 110 -10.06 -5.46 -7.95
CA TYR A 110 -9.66 -5.22 -9.35
C TYR A 110 -8.86 -3.91 -9.54
N ASP A 111 -9.52 -2.82 -9.93
CA ASP A 111 -8.89 -1.58 -10.40
C ASP A 111 -8.81 -0.46 -9.35
N ASP A 112 -9.36 -0.67 -8.15
CA ASP A 112 -9.53 0.41 -7.16
C ASP A 112 -8.29 0.56 -6.26
N ARG A 113 -7.26 1.28 -6.75
CA ARG A 113 -5.97 1.45 -6.07
C ARG A 113 -6.07 2.24 -4.78
N THR A 114 -6.32 1.54 -3.67
CA THR A 114 -6.42 2.18 -2.36
C THR A 114 -5.20 1.84 -1.52
N TYR A 115 -4.35 2.85 -1.28
CA TYR A 115 -3.08 2.70 -0.55
C TYR A 115 -3.21 3.26 0.86
N TYR A 116 -2.73 2.51 1.85
CA TYR A 116 -2.75 2.92 3.24
C TYR A 116 -1.38 2.80 3.89
N LEU A 117 -1.00 3.84 4.63
CA LEU A 117 0.11 3.80 5.58
C LEU A 117 -0.47 3.70 6.99
N ALA A 118 -0.26 2.56 7.65
CA ALA A 118 -0.87 2.24 8.92
C ALA A 118 0.16 1.94 10.01
N ALA A 119 -0.06 2.42 11.23
CA ALA A 119 0.73 2.01 12.41
C ALA A 119 0.14 0.77 13.08
N HIS A 120 -1.15 0.51 12.84
CA HIS A 120 -1.85 -0.66 13.34
C HIS A 120 -2.96 -1.08 12.38
N VAL A 121 -3.15 -2.39 12.27
CA VAL A 121 -4.16 -3.01 11.41
C VAL A 121 -4.89 -4.07 12.23
N ILE A 122 -6.22 -4.06 12.14
CA ILE A 122 -7.11 -5.08 12.69
C ILE A 122 -7.91 -5.65 11.52
N GLU A 123 -7.66 -6.91 11.17
CA GLU A 123 -8.32 -7.61 10.07
C GLU A 123 -9.27 -8.68 10.62
N THR A 124 -10.41 -8.86 9.96
CA THR A 124 -11.32 -9.99 10.21
C THR A 124 -11.74 -10.60 8.89
N ASP A 125 -11.75 -11.93 8.85
CA ASP A 125 -12.42 -12.68 7.80
C ASP A 125 -13.93 -12.71 8.08
N GLY A 126 -14.75 -12.71 7.03
CA GLY A 126 -16.20 -12.80 7.15
C GLY A 126 -16.71 -14.21 7.45
N ASP A 127 -15.83 -15.22 7.41
CA ASP A 127 -16.10 -16.58 7.90
C ASP A 127 -15.81 -16.76 9.40
N ASP A 128 -15.10 -15.81 10.03
CA ASP A 128 -14.71 -15.88 11.44
C ASP A 128 -15.77 -15.33 12.39
N ASP A 129 -15.63 -15.66 13.69
CA ASP A 129 -16.42 -15.06 14.75
C ASP A 129 -16.23 -13.53 14.78
N PRO A 130 -17.29 -12.75 15.06
CA PRO A 130 -17.20 -11.29 15.05
C PRO A 130 -16.19 -10.81 16.09
N LEU A 131 -15.17 -10.09 15.61
CA LEU A 131 -14.16 -9.50 16.47
C LEU A 131 -14.75 -8.34 17.30
N LEU A 132 -14.76 -8.49 18.63
CA LEU A 132 -15.21 -7.44 19.54
C LEU A 132 -14.08 -6.45 19.81
N ILE A 133 -14.26 -5.21 19.35
CA ILE A 133 -13.26 -4.14 19.49
C ILE A 133 -13.57 -3.28 20.72
N ASN A 134 -12.56 -3.09 21.56
CA ASN A 134 -12.66 -2.21 22.72
C ASN A 134 -12.48 -0.74 22.31
N ALA A 135 -13.57 0.03 22.31
CA ALA A 135 -13.55 1.45 21.95
C ALA A 135 -12.56 2.29 22.78
N ARG A 136 -12.30 1.93 24.05
CA ARG A 136 -11.30 2.62 24.86
C ARG A 136 -9.89 2.40 24.34
N GLU A 137 -9.57 1.19 23.90
CA GLU A 137 -8.26 0.86 23.35
C GLU A 137 -8.01 1.58 22.03
N LEU A 138 -9.03 1.72 21.19
CA LEU A 138 -8.93 2.51 19.95
C LEU A 138 -8.53 3.97 20.22
N VAL A 139 -8.95 4.55 21.34
CA VAL A 139 -8.58 5.93 21.70
C VAL A 139 -7.21 5.99 22.39
N GLN A 140 -6.90 5.04 23.27
CA GLN A 140 -5.72 5.12 24.14
C GLN A 140 -4.44 4.56 23.52
N ARG A 141 -4.53 3.50 22.71
CA ARG A 141 -3.32 2.86 22.14
C ARG A 141 -2.54 3.77 21.19
N PRO A 142 -3.16 4.56 20.28
CA PRO A 142 -2.40 5.44 19.39
C PRO A 142 -1.46 6.39 20.12
N GLU A 143 -1.96 7.01 21.19
CA GLU A 143 -1.17 7.92 22.03
C GLU A 143 -0.10 7.13 22.82
N ALA A 144 -0.49 6.04 23.49
CA ALA A 144 0.42 5.26 24.32
C ALA A 144 1.59 4.65 23.54
N GLU A 145 1.35 4.25 22.29
CA GLU A 145 2.35 3.64 21.41
C GLU A 145 3.00 4.63 20.43
N ARG A 146 2.64 5.92 20.54
CA ARG A 146 3.15 7.02 19.70
C ARG A 146 3.02 6.74 18.20
N TRP A 147 1.86 6.23 17.78
CA TRP A 147 1.61 5.87 16.38
C TRP A 147 1.71 7.05 15.43
N ASP A 148 1.19 8.20 15.84
CA ASP A 148 1.32 9.46 15.11
C ASP A 148 2.77 9.81 14.76
N ASP A 149 3.68 9.67 15.72
CA ASP A 149 5.09 10.03 15.53
C ASP A 149 5.77 9.06 14.56
N LYS A 150 5.42 7.77 14.61
CA LYS A 150 5.92 6.75 13.69
C LYS A 150 5.43 7.02 12.26
N LEU A 151 4.14 7.31 12.10
CA LEU A 151 3.56 7.62 10.80
C LEU A 151 4.19 8.86 10.19
N ARG A 152 4.33 9.95 10.95
CA ARG A 152 4.99 11.18 10.48
C ARG A 152 6.45 10.93 10.10
N ALA A 153 7.19 10.16 10.88
CA ALA A 153 8.58 9.83 10.55
C ALA A 153 8.69 9.07 9.21
N VAL A 154 7.74 8.18 8.90
CA VAL A 154 7.72 7.48 7.62
C VAL A 154 7.30 8.40 6.47
N LEU A 155 6.30 9.26 6.67
CA LEU A 155 5.91 10.27 5.68
C LEU A 155 7.05 11.21 5.31
N ASP A 156 7.83 11.65 6.31
CA ASP A 156 9.01 12.49 6.10
C ASP A 156 10.07 11.77 5.24
N VAL A 157 10.28 10.46 5.48
CA VAL A 157 11.21 9.64 4.69
C VAL A 157 10.74 9.44 3.26
N LEU A 158 9.43 9.27 3.09
CA LEU A 158 8.79 9.11 1.78
C LEU A 158 8.52 10.44 1.10
N GLU A 159 8.81 11.59 1.72
CA GLU A 159 8.55 12.91 1.15
C GLU A 159 7.08 13.07 0.72
N ILE A 160 6.15 12.51 1.51
CA ILE A 160 4.71 12.52 1.25
C ILE A 160 4.02 13.43 2.27
N THR A 161 3.15 14.31 1.77
CA THR A 161 2.23 15.11 2.58
C THR A 161 0.79 14.65 2.35
N PRO A 162 0.17 13.89 3.28
CA PRO A 162 -1.22 13.50 3.13
C PRO A 162 -2.15 14.72 3.20
N LYS A 163 -3.21 14.71 2.39
CA LYS A 163 -4.31 15.69 2.47
C LYS A 163 -5.09 15.57 3.80
N GLN A 164 -5.11 14.36 4.35
CA GLN A 164 -5.66 14.09 5.68
C GLN A 164 -4.79 14.76 6.75
N ALA A 165 -5.37 15.68 7.53
CA ALA A 165 -4.62 16.50 8.49
C ALA A 165 -3.98 15.73 9.66
N LEU A 166 -4.61 14.64 10.12
CA LEU A 166 -4.15 13.81 11.24
C LEU A 166 -4.47 12.34 10.97
N PRO A 167 -3.65 11.39 11.43
CA PRO A 167 -3.96 9.97 11.29
C PRO A 167 -5.25 9.64 12.04
N SER A 168 -6.02 8.67 11.53
CA SER A 168 -7.31 8.32 12.08
C SER A 168 -7.62 6.84 11.89
N TRP A 169 -8.66 6.36 12.58
CA TRP A 169 -9.20 5.03 12.34
C TRP A 169 -10.03 5.03 11.05
N ILE A 170 -9.65 4.18 10.10
CA ILE A 170 -10.28 4.06 8.79
C ILE A 170 -10.77 2.62 8.64
N GLN A 171 -12.06 2.44 8.38
CA GLN A 171 -12.64 1.15 8.05
C GLN A 171 -12.63 0.98 6.53
N HIS A 172 -12.14 -0.16 6.06
CA HIS A 172 -12.30 -0.62 4.69
C HIS A 172 -12.96 -2.01 4.69
N SER A 173 -13.77 -2.30 3.67
CA SER A 173 -14.40 -3.61 3.52
C SER A 173 -14.48 -3.96 2.05
N TYR A 174 -14.12 -5.19 1.71
CA TYR A 174 -14.09 -5.67 0.33
C TYR A 174 -14.54 -7.14 0.28
N ILE A 175 -14.90 -7.60 -0.92
CA ILE A 175 -15.24 -8.99 -1.17
C ILE A 175 -14.00 -9.63 -1.80
N ALA A 176 -13.43 -10.65 -1.16
CA ALA A 176 -12.34 -11.39 -1.77
C ALA A 176 -12.87 -12.22 -2.95
N GLY A 177 -12.23 -12.07 -4.11
CA GLY A 177 -12.54 -12.80 -5.34
C GLY A 177 -12.15 -14.28 -5.27
#